data_AF-A0AAJ5JHS3-F1
#
_entry.id   AF-A0AAJ5JHS3-F1
#
_cell.length_a   1.000
_cell.length_b   1.000
_cell.length_c   1.000
_cell.angle_alpha   90.00
_cell.angle_beta   90.00
_cell.angle_gamma   90.00
#
_symmetry.space_group_name_H-M   'P 1'
#
loop_
_entity.id
_entity.type
_entity.pdbx_description
1 polymer ?
#
loop_
_entity_poly.entity_id
_entity_poly.type
_entity_poly.pdbx_seq_one_letter_code
_entity_poly.pdbx_strand_id
1 'polypeptide(L)'
;MRIWGADGALQVDENSFTMRVVLSTLVTFANSTKANQDFSVPGSDASNSVAIVIPVGPYNEATSFQLETEMLSGVARVYNYTRTFAASLSTSGTMRLMVIRFA
;
A
#
# COMPACT_ATOMS: atom_id res chain seq x y z
N MET A 1 15.62 -0.83 19.34
CA MET A 1 16.06 0.55 19.02
C MET A 1 15.52 1.43 20.12
N ARG A 2 16.34 2.27 20.74
CA ARG A 2 15.91 3.13 21.85
C ARG A 2 16.17 4.59 21.54
N ILE A 3 15.20 5.46 21.82
CA ILE A 3 15.33 6.92 21.70
C ILE A 3 15.06 7.51 23.08
N TRP A 4 15.96 8.38 23.52
CA TRP A 4 15.88 9.07 24.81
C TRP A 4 15.64 10.57 24.57
N GLY A 5 14.77 11.16 25.39
CA GLY A 5 14.51 12.60 25.39
C GLY A 5 15.66 13.41 25.98
N ALA A 6 15.58 14.73 25.85
CA ALA A 6 16.56 15.66 26.43
C ALA A 6 16.57 15.65 27.97
N ASP A 7 15.50 15.16 28.59
CA ASP A 7 15.33 14.92 30.02
C ASP A 7 15.86 13.55 30.48
N GLY A 8 16.36 12.72 29.56
CA GLY A 8 16.81 11.37 29.84
C GLY A 8 15.67 10.35 30.02
N ALA A 9 14.43 10.69 29.65
CA ALA A 9 13.32 9.74 29.64
C ALA A 9 13.33 8.86 28.36
N LEU A 10 12.99 7.58 28.50
CA LEU A 10 12.85 6.67 27.36
C LEU A 10 11.56 7.01 26.59
N GLN A 11 11.69 7.35 25.31
CA GLN A 11 10.57 7.78 24.45
C GLN A 11 10.19 6.72 23.41
N VAL A 12 11.19 5.99 22.89
CA VAL A 12 10.98 4.85 21.98
C VAL A 12 11.84 3.70 22.47
N ASP A 13 11.29 2.51 22.44
CA ASP A 13 11.94 1.26 22.79
C ASP A 13 11.50 0.12 21.85
N GLU A 14 11.89 -1.11 22.17
CA GLU A 14 11.52 -2.30 21.41
C GLU A 14 10.02 -2.64 21.45
N ASN A 15 9.26 -2.07 22.39
CA ASN A 15 7.82 -2.31 22.57
C ASN A 15 6.96 -1.16 22.03
N SER A 16 7.60 -0.10 21.55
CA SER A 16 6.92 1.07 21.03
C SER A 16 6.27 0.74 19.70
N PHE A 17 5.04 1.20 19.52
CA PHE A 17 4.35 1.08 18.23
C PHE A 17 5.13 1.82 17.15
N THR A 18 5.49 1.11 16.08
CA THR A 18 6.24 1.68 14.96
C THR A 18 5.55 1.37 13.64
N MET A 19 5.61 2.33 12.71
CA MET A 19 5.15 2.15 11.33
C MET A 19 6.36 2.24 10.41
N ARG A 20 6.50 1.28 9.49
CA ARG A 20 7.58 1.29 8.50
C ARG A 20 7.07 0.90 7.11
N VAL A 21 7.64 1.52 6.08
CA VAL A 21 7.41 1.11 4.69
C VAL A 21 8.24 -0.16 4.43
N VAL A 22 7.57 -1.26 4.08
CA VAL A 22 8.20 -2.56 3.77
C VAL A 22 8.20 -2.89 2.28
N LEU A 23 7.38 -2.18 1.49
CA LEU A 23 7.39 -2.22 0.03
C LEU A 23 7.12 -0.82 -0.50
N SER A 24 7.86 -0.41 -1.54
CA SER A 24 7.54 0.75 -2.37
C SER A 24 7.89 0.43 -3.81
N THR A 25 6.88 0.27 -4.66
CA THR A 25 7.07 -0.11 -6.07
C THR A 25 6.03 0.56 -6.95
N LEU A 26 6.30 0.64 -8.23
CA LEU A 26 5.29 1.03 -9.22
C LEU A 26 4.39 -0.15 -9.53
N VAL A 27 3.10 0.12 -9.66
CA VAL A 27 2.09 -0.77 -10.22
C VAL A 27 1.52 -0.10 -11.46
N THR A 28 1.53 -0.82 -12.59
CA THR A 28 1.14 -0.28 -13.89
C THR A 28 0.13 -1.19 -14.56
N PHE A 29 -1.05 -0.66 -14.86
CA PHE A 29 -2.04 -1.29 -15.71
C PHE A 29 -2.02 -0.61 -17.08
N ALA A 30 -1.56 -1.33 -18.11
CA ALA A 30 -1.37 -0.78 -19.46
C ALA A 30 -2.68 -0.45 -20.18
N ASN A 31 -3.76 -1.13 -19.81
CA ASN A 31 -5.09 -0.93 -20.37
C ASN A 31 -6.14 -0.99 -19.25
N SER A 32 -7.39 -0.69 -19.61
CA SER A 32 -8.53 -0.70 -18.70
C SER A 32 -9.20 -2.07 -18.63
N THR A 33 -8.57 -3.17 -19.06
CA THR A 33 -9.12 -4.51 -18.84
C THR A 33 -9.02 -4.86 -17.36
N LYS A 34 -10.11 -5.38 -16.77
CA LYS A 34 -10.11 -5.79 -15.35
C LYS A 34 -9.01 -6.80 -15.08
N ALA A 35 -8.10 -6.46 -14.18
CA ALA A 35 -6.96 -7.26 -13.81
C ALA A 35 -6.53 -6.96 -12.38
N ASN A 36 -5.72 -7.86 -11.83
CA ASN A 36 -5.00 -7.64 -10.59
C ASN A 36 -3.51 -8.00 -10.75
N GLN A 37 -2.69 -7.45 -9.87
CA GLN A 37 -1.25 -7.72 -9.79
C GLN A 37 -0.87 -8.01 -8.34
N ASP A 38 -0.03 -9.02 -8.15
CA ASP A 38 0.44 -9.46 -6.84
C ASP A 38 1.89 -9.05 -6.62
N PHE A 39 2.15 -8.50 -5.44
CA PHE A 39 3.48 -8.09 -4.99
C PHE A 39 3.83 -8.85 -3.72
N SER A 40 4.96 -9.56 -3.73
CA SER A 40 5.44 -10.30 -2.57
C SER A 40 5.87 -9.36 -1.45
N VAL A 41 5.31 -9.55 -0.26
CA VAL A 41 5.66 -8.82 0.97
C VAL A 41 5.72 -9.82 2.14
N PRO A 42 6.79 -10.62 2.25
CA PRO A 42 6.90 -11.65 3.27
C PRO A 42 6.73 -11.11 4.69
N GLY A 43 5.99 -11.88 5.50
CA GLY A 43 5.67 -11.55 6.89
C GLY A 43 4.52 -10.57 7.06
N SER A 44 4.06 -9.89 6.01
CA SER A 44 2.94 -8.93 6.07
C SER A 44 1.60 -9.59 5.76
N ASP A 45 0.55 -9.16 6.46
CA ASP A 45 -0.84 -9.56 6.23
C ASP A 45 -1.79 -8.45 6.69
N ALA A 46 -3.10 -8.68 6.58
CA ALA A 46 -4.12 -7.69 6.96
C ALA A 46 -4.17 -7.38 8.47
N SER A 47 -3.54 -8.18 9.34
CA SER A 47 -3.51 -7.96 10.79
C SER A 47 -2.36 -7.04 11.23
N ASN A 48 -1.31 -6.90 10.42
CA ASN A 48 -0.10 -6.16 10.78
C ASN A 48 0.41 -5.21 9.70
N SER A 49 -0.32 -5.07 8.58
CA SER A 49 0.10 -4.24 7.46
C SER A 49 -1.10 -3.65 6.71
N VAL A 50 -0.87 -2.52 6.07
CA VAL A 50 -1.79 -1.89 5.14
C VAL A 50 -1.09 -1.63 3.81
N ALA A 51 -1.77 -1.91 2.71
CA ALA A 51 -1.36 -1.49 1.38
C ALA A 51 -2.10 -0.21 1.00
N ILE A 52 -1.40 0.72 0.36
CA ILE A 52 -1.99 1.92 -0.25
C ILE A 52 -1.36 2.16 -1.61
N VAL A 53 -2.10 2.79 -2.51
CA VAL A 53 -1.57 3.35 -3.75
C VAL A 53 -1.59 4.87 -3.67
N ILE A 54 -0.53 5.49 -4.19
CA ILE A 54 -0.47 6.95 -4.33
C ILE A 54 -0.12 7.33 -5.77
N PRO A 55 -0.65 8.46 -6.28
CA PRO A 55 -0.23 9.02 -7.56
C PRO A 55 1.28 9.28 -7.59
N VAL A 56 1.91 9.07 -8.75
CA VAL A 56 3.35 9.31 -8.98
C VAL A 56 3.64 10.61 -9.73
N GLY A 57 2.61 11.42 -9.95
CA GLY A 57 2.69 12.71 -10.62
C GLY A 57 1.61 13.67 -10.10
N PRO A 58 1.52 14.87 -10.70
CA PRO A 58 0.51 15.84 -10.35
C PRO A 58 -0.91 15.25 -10.43
N TYR A 59 -1.77 15.66 -9.51
CA TYR A 59 -3.18 15.31 -9.57
C TYR A 59 -3.81 15.84 -10.86
N ASN A 60 -4.58 14.99 -11.56
CA ASN A 60 -5.27 15.36 -12.78
C ASN A 60 -6.60 14.62 -12.83
N GLU A 61 -7.70 15.32 -12.64
CA GLU A 61 -9.06 14.75 -12.58
C GLU A 61 -9.42 13.85 -13.78
N ALA A 62 -8.91 14.13 -14.98
CA ALA A 62 -9.16 13.31 -16.16
C ALA A 62 -8.46 11.94 -16.12
N THR A 63 -7.45 11.80 -15.25
CA THR A 63 -6.61 10.58 -15.11
C THR A 63 -6.41 10.12 -13.67
N SER A 64 -7.06 10.78 -12.71
CA SER A 64 -7.03 10.46 -11.29
C SER A 64 -7.92 9.26 -11.05
N PHE A 65 -7.36 8.09 -11.31
CA PHE A 65 -8.09 6.83 -11.20
C PHE A 65 -7.73 6.10 -9.92
N GLN A 66 -8.73 5.57 -9.23
CA GLN A 66 -8.50 4.79 -8.02
C GLN A 66 -8.12 3.35 -8.38
N LEU A 67 -6.96 2.89 -7.93
CA LEU A 67 -6.68 1.46 -7.81
C LEU A 67 -7.08 1.01 -6.40
N GLU A 68 -7.52 -0.22 -6.26
CA GLU A 68 -7.80 -0.81 -4.96
C GLU A 68 -6.69 -1.75 -4.54
N THR A 69 -6.48 -1.87 -3.23
CA THR A 69 -5.48 -2.76 -2.67
C THR A 69 -6.13 -3.75 -1.71
N GLU A 70 -5.50 -4.90 -1.56
CA GLU A 70 -5.88 -5.95 -0.63
C GLU A 70 -4.62 -6.56 -0.03
N MET A 71 -4.59 -6.66 1.29
CA MET A 71 -3.54 -7.39 1.99
C MET A 71 -3.95 -8.84 2.16
N LEU A 72 -3.20 -9.73 1.52
CA LEU A 72 -3.25 -11.18 1.71
C LEU A 72 -2.01 -11.61 2.52
N SER A 73 -1.97 -12.88 2.96
CA SER A 73 -0.79 -13.38 3.67
C SER A 73 0.43 -13.38 2.76
N GLY A 74 1.43 -12.57 3.11
CA GLY A 74 2.69 -12.41 2.38
C GLY A 74 2.57 -11.67 1.05
N VAL A 75 1.40 -11.12 0.71
CA VAL A 75 1.12 -10.53 -0.61
C VAL A 75 0.29 -9.26 -0.48
N ALA A 76 0.72 -8.20 -1.17
CA ALA A 76 -0.13 -7.05 -1.46
C ALA A 76 -0.66 -7.18 -2.89
N ARG A 77 -1.97 -7.31 -3.02
CA ARG A 77 -2.66 -7.38 -4.31
C ARG A 77 -3.22 -6.01 -4.66
N VAL A 78 -3.07 -5.61 -5.92
CA VAL A 78 -3.64 -4.37 -6.46
C VAL A 78 -4.61 -4.70 -7.57
N TYR A 79 -5.79 -4.11 -7.53
CA TYR A 79 -6.84 -4.22 -8.53
C TYR A 79 -6.97 -2.90 -9.29
N ASN A 80 -7.19 -2.97 -10.60
CA ASN A 80 -7.56 -1.78 -11.39
C ASN A 80 -9.07 -1.53 -11.46
N TYR A 81 -9.83 -2.11 -10.54
CA TYR A 81 -11.28 -2.06 -10.47
C TYR A 81 -11.73 -2.22 -9.02
N THR A 82 -12.97 -1.84 -8.72
CA THR A 82 -13.56 -2.07 -7.39
C THR A 82 -13.76 -3.57 -7.15
N ARG A 83 -13.00 -4.13 -6.21
CA ARG A 83 -13.11 -5.55 -5.87
C ARG A 83 -14.50 -5.84 -5.33
N THR A 84 -14.97 -7.08 -5.49
CA THR A 84 -16.31 -7.54 -5.08
C THR A 84 -17.52 -6.88 -5.78
N PHE A 85 -17.31 -5.93 -6.70
CA PHE A 85 -18.39 -5.32 -7.48
C PHE A 85 -18.25 -5.62 -8.98
N ALA A 86 -19.00 -6.61 -9.47
CA ALA A 86 -18.86 -7.10 -10.84
C ALA A 86 -19.11 -6.01 -11.92
N ALA A 87 -20.03 -5.08 -11.66
CA ALA A 87 -20.36 -3.98 -12.55
C ALA A 87 -19.43 -2.76 -12.43
N SER A 88 -18.35 -2.85 -11.64
CA SER A 88 -17.39 -1.76 -11.49
C SER A 88 -16.77 -1.38 -12.83
N LEU A 89 -16.40 -0.11 -12.97
CA LEU A 89 -15.47 0.31 -14.00
C LEU A 89 -14.05 -0.15 -13.65
N SER A 90 -13.17 -0.08 -14.64
CA SER A 90 -11.74 -0.36 -14.50
C SER A 90 -10.93 0.76 -15.11
N THR A 91 -9.65 0.82 -14.71
CA THR A 91 -8.76 1.89 -15.12
C THR A 91 -7.39 1.40 -15.59
N SER A 92 -6.70 2.25 -16.33
CA SER A 92 -5.29 2.11 -16.69
C SER A 92 -4.47 3.20 -16.01
N GLY A 93 -3.18 2.97 -15.82
CA GLY A 93 -2.29 3.98 -15.29
C GLY A 93 -1.18 3.39 -14.43
N THR A 94 -0.32 4.28 -13.95
CA THR A 94 0.77 3.93 -13.04
C THR A 94 0.58 4.65 -11.71
N MET A 95 0.65 3.89 -10.62
CA MET A 95 0.68 4.41 -9.26
C MET A 95 1.83 3.79 -8.47
N ARG A 96 2.18 4.38 -7.33
CA ARG A 96 3.11 3.78 -6.39
C ARG A 96 2.33 3.02 -5.34
N LEU A 97 2.50 1.70 -5.33
CA LEU A 97 2.11 0.84 -4.22
C LEU A 97 3.10 1.03 -3.08
N MET A 98 2.58 1.29 -1.89
CA MET A 98 3.32 1.24 -0.64
C MET A 98 2.66 0.25 0.31
N VAL A 99 3.47 -0.57 0.97
CA VAL A 99 2.99 -1.41 2.08
C VAL A 99 3.63 -0.91 3.34
N ILE A 100 2.80 -0.57 4.31
CA ILE A 100 3.19 -0.06 5.61
C ILE A 100 2.91 -1.16 6.62
N ARG A 101 3.95 -1.64 7.28
CA ARG A 101 3.84 -2.58 8.40
C ARG A 101 3.75 -1.79 9.69
N PHE A 102 2.82 -2.19 10.54
CA PHE A 102 2.67 -1.69 11.90
C PHE A 102 2.88 -2.83 12.89
N ALA A 103 3.66 -2.57 13.94
CA ALA A 103 3.98 -3.50 15.02
C ALA A 103 4.04 -2.73 16.34
#